data_AF-A0A8J8EKL2-F1
#
_entry.id   AF-A0A8J8EKL2-F1
#
_cell.length_a   1.000
_cell.length_b   1.000
_cell.length_c   1.000
_cell.angle_alpha   90.00
_cell.angle_beta   90.00
_cell.angle_gamma   90.00
#
_symmetry.space_group_name_H-M   'P 1'
#
loop_
_entity.id
_entity.type
_entity.pdbx_description
1 polymer ?
#
loop_
_entity_poly.entity_id
_entity_poly.type
_entity_poly.pdbx_seq_one_letter_code
_entity_poly.pdbx_strand_id
1 'polypeptide(L)' 'MRKVALLITLALAVVLLSLDYSHSFGGSYAYYVENWDEIGIPNLVSAILAGWRAYDSLGEASLLFTAVIGFYLLIGGKKK' A
#
# COMPACT_ATOMS: atom_id res chain seq x y z
N MET A 1 26.25 -13.32 4.59
CA MET A 1 25.17 -12.68 3.79
C MET A 1 24.03 -13.65 3.45
N ARG A 2 24.23 -14.72 2.66
CA ARG A 2 23.13 -15.62 2.24
C ARG A 2 22.39 -16.33 3.38
N LYS A 3 23.11 -16.80 4.41
CA LYS A 3 22.50 -17.42 5.61
C LYS A 3 21.65 -16.43 6.43
N VAL A 4 22.10 -15.17 6.52
CA VAL A 4 21.36 -14.10 7.23
C VAL A 4 20.09 -13.73 6.46
N ALA A 5 20.18 -13.59 5.14
CA ALA A 5 19.01 -13.34 4.29
C ALA A 5 17.97 -14.46 4.44
N LEU A 6 18.40 -15.74 4.37
CA LEU A 6 17.52 -16.89 4.57
C LEU A 6 16.84 -16.88 5.94
N LEU A 7 17.57 -16.55 7.01
CA LEU A 7 16.99 -16.43 8.35
C LEU A 7 15.93 -15.32 8.42
N ILE A 8 16.20 -14.15 7.84
CA ILE A 8 15.23 -13.04 7.81
C ILE A 8 13.99 -13.43 7.01
N THR A 9 14.15 -14.06 5.86
CA THR A 9 13.01 -14.51 5.04
C THR A 9 12.17 -15.56 5.76
N LEU A 10 12.82 -16.53 6.43
CA LEU A 10 12.12 -17.56 7.19
C LEU A 10 11.36 -16.95 8.38
N ALA A 11 11.99 -16.01 9.10
CA ALA A 11 11.36 -15.30 10.20
C ALA A 11 10.15 -14.48 9.72
N LEU A 12 10.29 -13.75 8.60
CA LEU A 12 9.17 -13.02 8.00
C LEU A 12 8.04 -13.97 7.58
N ALA A 13 8.37 -15.10 6.94
CA ALA A 13 7.37 -16.09 6.55
C ALA A 13 6.62 -16.66 7.77
N VAL A 14 7.32 -16.96 8.87
CA VAL A 14 6.70 -17.40 10.12
C VAL A 14 5.77 -16.32 10.68
N VAL A 15 6.20 -15.06 10.70
CA VAL A 15 5.37 -13.94 11.18
C VAL A 15 4.11 -13.79 10.32
N LEU A 16 4.26 -13.82 9.00
CA LEU A 16 3.13 -13.69 8.06
C LEU A 16 2.15 -14.85 8.16
N LEU A 17 2.65 -16.09 8.31
CA LEU A 17 1.80 -17.28 8.46
C LEU A 17 1.15 -17.38 9.85
N SER A 18 1.73 -16.73 10.86
CA SER A 18 1.16 -16.67 12.21
C SER A 18 0.12 -15.56 12.38
N LEU A 19 -0.12 -14.75 11.34
CA LEU A 19 -1.06 -13.64 11.41
C LEU A 19 -2.49 -14.19 11.43
N ASP A 20 -3.23 -13.94 12.52
CA ASP A 20 -4.66 -14.21 12.56
C ASP A 20 -5.40 -13.08 11.82
N TYR A 21 -6.10 -13.44 10.75
CA TYR A 21 -6.90 -12.51 9.95
C TYR A 21 -8.39 -12.68 10.28
N SER A 22 -8.70 -12.74 11.58
CA SER A 22 -10.09 -12.76 12.02
C SER A 22 -10.77 -11.44 11.66
N HIS A 23 -11.97 -11.54 11.09
CA HIS A 23 -12.74 -10.37 10.69
C HIS A 23 -13.20 -9.60 11.93
N SER A 24 -12.91 -8.31 11.99
CA SER A 24 -13.51 -7.41 12.97
C SER A 24 -15.01 -7.33 12.68
N PHE A 25 -15.86 -7.75 13.63
CA PHE A 25 -17.32 -7.70 13.53
C PHE A 25 -17.91 -6.26 13.50
N GLY A 26 -17.06 -5.23 13.38
CA GLY A 26 -17.50 -3.84 13.29
C GLY A 26 -16.42 -2.87 12.83
N GLY A 27 -16.74 -1.59 12.88
CA GLY A 27 -15.86 -0.49 12.47
C GLY A 27 -15.74 -0.38 10.95
N SER A 28 -14.61 0.19 10.49
CA SER A 28 -14.40 0.49 9.07
C SER A 28 -14.43 -0.75 8.17
N TYR A 29 -13.99 -1.91 8.66
CA TYR A 29 -14.03 -3.16 7.88
C TYR A 29 -15.47 -3.53 7.47
N ALA A 30 -16.38 -3.62 8.45
CA ALA A 30 -17.77 -3.96 8.19
C ALA A 30 -18.43 -2.93 7.27
N TYR A 31 -18.21 -1.63 7.54
CA TYR A 31 -18.76 -0.56 6.72
C TYR A 31 -18.27 -0.62 5.26
N TYR A 32 -16.98 -0.86 5.02
CA TYR A 32 -16.45 -0.99 3.67
C TYR A 32 -17.03 -2.20 2.94
N VAL A 33 -17.17 -3.34 3.62
CA VAL A 33 -17.75 -4.56 3.03
C VAL A 33 -19.25 -4.43 2.82
N GLU A 34 -19.96 -3.55 3.53
CA GLU A 34 -21.41 -3.42 3.32
C GLU A 34 -21.77 -2.36 2.26
N ASN A 35 -20.90 -1.37 2.02
CA ASN A 35 -21.29 -0.14 1.29
C ASN A 35 -20.30 0.26 0.18
N TRP A 36 -19.38 -0.62 -0.27
CA TRP A 36 -18.36 -0.23 -1.26
C TRP A 36 -18.95 0.18 -2.62
N ASP A 37 -20.13 -0.35 -2.95
CA ASP A 37 -20.84 -0.12 -4.20
C ASP A 37 -21.38 1.32 -4.32
N GLU A 38 -21.59 2.01 -3.20
CA GLU A 38 -21.96 3.44 -3.17
C GLU A 38 -20.93 4.35 -3.86
N ILE A 39 -19.66 3.93 -3.88
CA ILE A 39 -18.57 4.64 -4.55
C ILE A 39 -18.68 4.53 -6.09
N GLY A 40 -19.46 3.57 -6.60
CA GLY A 40 -19.61 3.31 -8.05
C GLY A 40 -18.43 2.57 -8.67
N ILE A 41 -17.56 1.98 -7.85
CA ILE A 41 -16.40 1.18 -8.29
C ILE A 41 -16.66 -0.29 -7.96
N PRO A 42 -16.70 -1.21 -8.96
CA PRO A 42 -17.07 -2.62 -8.72
C PRO A 42 -16.12 -3.40 -7.81
N ASN A 43 -14.86 -2.97 -7.70
CA ASN A 43 -13.85 -3.65 -6.89
C ASN A 43 -13.77 -3.00 -5.49
N LEU A 44 -14.02 -3.79 -4.44
CA LEU A 44 -13.96 -3.37 -3.04
C LEU A 44 -12.68 -2.61 -2.68
N VAL A 45 -11.51 -3.15 -3.01
CA VAL A 45 -10.23 -2.54 -2.65
C VAL A 45 -10.03 -1.22 -3.38
N SER A 46 -10.31 -1.19 -4.68
CA SER A 46 -10.23 0.04 -5.46
C SER A 46 -11.24 1.09 -4.99
N ALA A 47 -12.45 0.69 -4.59
CA ALA A 47 -13.45 1.58 -4.00
C ALA A 47 -12.96 2.20 -2.69
N ILE A 48 -12.32 1.41 -1.82
CA ILE A 48 -11.73 1.93 -0.57
C ILE A 48 -10.59 2.92 -0.87
N LEU A 49 -9.66 2.56 -1.76
CA LEU A 49 -8.49 3.40 -2.09
C LEU A 49 -8.89 4.71 -2.81
N ALA A 50 -9.88 4.66 -3.70
CA ALA A 50 -10.34 5.84 -4.44
C ALA A 50 -11.42 6.65 -3.72
N GLY A 51 -12.10 6.05 -2.74
CA GLY A 51 -13.13 6.68 -1.91
C GLY A 51 -12.55 7.13 -0.57
N TRP A 52 -12.87 6.40 0.51
CA TRP A 52 -12.53 6.79 1.88
C TRP A 52 -11.03 6.96 2.16
N ARG A 53 -10.16 6.26 1.42
CA ARG A 53 -8.69 6.34 1.60
C ARG A 53 -7.97 7.08 0.47
N ALA A 54 -8.69 7.91 -0.28
CA ALA A 54 -8.11 8.69 -1.38
C ALA A 54 -6.96 9.60 -0.93
N TYR A 55 -7.00 10.12 0.30
CA TYR A 55 -5.94 10.99 0.83
C TYR A 55 -4.61 10.23 1.02
N ASP A 56 -4.67 8.98 1.51
CA ASP A 56 -3.48 8.13 1.67
C ASP A 56 -2.87 7.82 0.28
N SER A 57 -3.70 7.41 -0.68
CA SER A 57 -3.26 7.12 -2.06
C SER A 57 -2.76 8.36 -2.81
N LEU A 58 -3.34 9.55 -2.56
CA LEU A 58 -2.81 10.81 -3.09
C LEU A 58 -1.41 11.12 -2.54
N GLY A 59 -1.19 10.83 -1.26
CA GLY A 59 0.12 10.92 -0.62
C GLY A 59 1.14 9.99 -1.27
N GLU A 60 0.78 8.72 -1.50
CA GLU A 60 1.63 7.75 -2.21
C GLU A 60 1.97 8.21 -3.63
N ALA A 61 0.97 8.69 -4.39
CA ALA A 61 1.17 9.21 -5.74
C ALA A 61 2.12 10.44 -5.75
N SER A 62 1.95 11.35 -4.79
CA SER A 62 2.79 12.54 -4.62
C SER A 62 4.23 12.17 -4.26
N LEU A 63 4.41 11.16 -3.40
CA LEU A 63 5.72 10.65 -3.01
C LEU A 63 6.46 10.06 -4.22
N LEU A 64 5.79 9.21 -5.01
CA LEU A 64 6.37 8.64 -6.23
C LEU A 64 6.70 9.72 -7.26
N PHE A 65 5.80 10.68 -7.47
CA PHE A 65 6.02 11.82 -8.35
C PHE A 65 7.26 12.62 -7.94
N THR A 66 7.39 12.94 -6.66
CA THR A 66 8.54 13.67 -6.12
C THR A 66 9.83 12.87 -6.28
N ALA A 67 9.79 11.55 -6.06
CA ALA A 67 10.95 10.68 -6.25
C ALA A 67 11.44 10.68 -7.71
N VAL A 68 10.50 10.61 -8.67
CA VAL A 68 10.82 10.67 -10.10
C VAL A 68 11.41 12.04 -10.48
N ILE A 69 10.81 13.13 -10.02
CA ILE A 69 11.36 14.48 -10.25
C ILE A 69 12.77 14.60 -9.67
N GLY A 70 12.97 14.18 -8.42
CA GLY A 70 14.27 14.21 -7.76
C GLY A 70 15.33 13.44 -8.56
N PHE A 71 14.98 12.26 -9.05
CA PHE A 71 15.86 11.46 -9.92
C PHE A 71 16.26 12.22 -11.20
N TYR A 72 15.29 12.83 -11.90
CA TYR A 72 15.58 13.59 -13.12
C TYR A 72 16.44 14.83 -12.85
N LEU A 73 16.21 15.54 -11.74
CA LEU A 73 17.03 16.70 -11.37
C LEU A 73 18.49 16.31 -11.10
N LEU A 74 18.71 15.17 -10.44
CA LEU A 74 20.06 14.67 -10.16
C LEU A 74 20.81 14.22 -11.43
N ILE A 75 20.11 13.63 -12.40
CA ILE A 75 20.73 13.19 -13.66
C ILE A 75 20.91 14.35 -14.65
N GLY A 76 19.93 15.25 -14.75
CA GLY A 76 19.93 16.37 -15.70
C GLY A 76 20.94 17.49 -15.37
N GLY A 77 21.52 17.50 -14.16
CA GLY A 77 22.49 18.50 -13.71
C GLY A 77 23.89 18.40 -14.31
N LYS A 78 24.23 17.31 -15.03
CA LYS A 78 25.52 17.20 -15.73
C LYS A 78 25.46 17.87 -17.10
N LYS A 79 25.61 19.20 -17.12
CA LYS A 79 26.11 19.87 -18.32
C LYS A 79 27.59 19.50 -18.48
N LYS A 80 27.95 19.03 -19.68
CA LYS A 80 29.35 19.08 -20.14
C LYS A 80 29.80 20.53 -20.21
#